data_AF-A0A9P6LV76-F1
#
_entry.id   AF-A0A9P6LV76-F1
#
_cell.length_a   1.000
_cell.length_b   1.000
_cell.length_c   1.000
_cell.angle_alpha   90.00
_cell.angle_beta   90.00
_cell.angle_gamma   90.00
#
_symmetry.space_group_name_H-M   'P 1'
#
loop_
_entity.id
_entity.type
_entity.pdbx_description
1 polymer ?
#
loop_
_entity_poly.entity_id
_entity_poly.type
_entity_poly.pdbx_seq_one_letter_code
_entity_poly.pdbx_strand_id
1 'polypeptide(L)'
;PFVGTVAVRWVRGHRHNQGNIMADAIATQAARTDTAPWRVDLSLQTDITHFAYFRGQLVETDLRQILKQQSVIRQHQAWTTQRHTKAAVADLEDVEWRSTLSMVHDRKPVHTFFSNRKDTRRRTQCIKTMYGMLPTMNVMQARRPDLYSDCLCRVCGIEDEDNRHVWECDSLTEVHREIWQSALDKIDGWGTQATCAYNKTHPDSNVQWRCPSADANILGLSIIAGARSVLLGENESDIIDDLKWRVSDLYRGITPCSLIQRWSGSFSTPPAIARTVIHKFVSDLADQAHEKIWKPRCEATIAWEQQQGITPAQKKAAYNGPR
;
A
#
# COMPACT_ATOMS: atom_id res chain seq x y z
N PRO A 1 49.28 36.31 -4.16
CA PRO A 1 48.13 35.38 -4.11
C PRO A 1 47.35 35.42 -5.44
N PHE A 2 47.65 34.48 -6.34
CA PHE A 2 46.88 34.33 -7.59
C PHE A 2 45.52 33.73 -7.27
N VAL A 3 44.47 34.53 -7.35
CA VAL A 3 43.09 34.05 -7.28
C VAL A 3 42.73 33.58 -8.68
N GLY A 4 42.95 32.29 -8.95
CA GLY A 4 42.51 31.65 -10.18
C GLY A 4 41.00 31.46 -10.17
N THR A 5 40.28 32.19 -11.00
CA THR A 5 38.85 31.99 -11.24
C THR A 5 38.68 30.76 -12.12
N VAL A 6 38.26 29.63 -11.52
CA VAL A 6 37.87 28.43 -12.28
C VAL A 6 36.48 28.67 -12.87
N ALA A 7 36.41 28.88 -14.19
CA ALA A 7 35.16 28.94 -14.93
C ALA A 7 34.69 27.52 -15.25
N VAL A 8 33.66 27.04 -14.55
CA VAL A 8 33.02 25.75 -14.85
C VAL A 8 32.00 25.95 -15.96
N ARG A 9 32.27 25.39 -17.14
CA ARG A 9 31.36 25.41 -18.29
C ARG A 9 30.58 24.10 -18.34
N TRP A 10 29.32 24.15 -17.92
CA TRP A 10 28.40 23.02 -18.03
C TRP A 10 28.00 22.82 -19.50
N VAL A 11 28.32 21.65 -20.05
CA VAL A 11 27.89 21.27 -21.41
C VAL A 11 26.60 20.47 -21.31
N ARG A 12 25.56 20.88 -22.04
CA ARG A 12 24.30 20.13 -22.12
C ARG A 12 24.56 18.74 -22.74
N GLY A 13 24.15 17.68 -22.03
CA GLY A 13 24.23 16.32 -22.55
C GLY A 13 23.19 16.09 -23.64
N HIS A 14 23.56 16.29 -24.90
CA HIS A 14 22.73 15.93 -26.05
C HIS A 14 23.56 15.30 -27.16
N ARG A 15 22.90 14.36 -27.86
CA ARG A 15 23.33 13.72 -29.11
C ARG A 15 24.01 14.72 -30.05
N HIS A 16 24.98 14.22 -30.82
CA HIS A 16 25.77 14.91 -31.87
C HIS A 16 27.13 15.50 -31.47
N ASN A 17 27.62 15.31 -30.25
CA ASN A 17 29.04 15.53 -29.97
C ASN A 17 29.86 14.33 -30.48
N GLN A 18 30.61 14.51 -31.58
CA GLN A 18 31.46 13.47 -32.17
C GLN A 18 32.44 12.87 -31.16
N GLY A 19 33.01 13.68 -30.26
CA GLY A 19 33.93 13.21 -29.23
C GLY A 19 33.25 12.25 -28.23
N ASN A 20 32.03 12.57 -27.80
CA ASN A 20 31.27 11.69 -26.91
C ASN A 20 30.80 10.42 -27.63
N ILE A 21 30.39 10.52 -28.89
CA ILE A 21 29.99 9.35 -29.69
C ILE A 21 31.18 8.41 -29.87
N MET A 22 32.37 8.95 -30.15
CA MET A 22 33.60 8.16 -30.25
C MET A 22 33.99 7.55 -28.89
N ALA A 23 33.93 8.33 -27.81
CA ALA A 23 34.23 7.83 -26.47
C ALA A 23 33.27 6.70 -26.04
N ASP A 24 31.96 6.86 -26.25
CA ASP A 24 30.96 5.82 -25.98
C ASP A 24 31.16 4.59 -26.85
N ALA A 25 31.50 4.76 -28.13
CA ALA A 25 31.78 3.64 -29.03
C ALA A 25 33.01 2.84 -28.56
N ILE A 26 34.09 3.52 -28.18
CA ILE A 26 35.31 2.88 -27.65
C ILE A 26 35.02 2.20 -26.30
N ALA A 27 34.30 2.86 -25.39
CA ALA A 27 33.92 2.27 -24.11
C ALA A 27 33.04 1.02 -24.29
N THR A 28 32.09 1.07 -25.23
CA THR A 28 31.23 -0.08 -25.59
C THR A 28 32.03 -1.23 -26.19
N GLN A 29 33.03 -0.92 -27.03
CA GLN A 29 33.93 -1.92 -27.61
C GLN A 29 34.79 -2.58 -26.53
N ALA A 30 35.37 -1.78 -25.62
CA ALA A 30 36.15 -2.26 -24.48
C ALA A 30 35.33 -3.08 -23.47
N ALA A 31 34.05 -2.76 -23.28
CA ALA A 31 33.15 -3.54 -22.43
C ALA A 31 32.81 -4.92 -23.03
N ARG A 32 32.99 -5.11 -24.35
CA ARG A 32 32.74 -6.37 -25.06
C ARG A 32 33.99 -7.22 -25.28
N THR A 33 35.18 -6.66 -25.01
CA THR A 33 36.44 -7.40 -25.08
C THR A 33 36.66 -8.22 -23.81
N ASP A 34 37.21 -9.43 -23.97
CA ASP A 34 37.51 -10.38 -22.89
C ASP A 34 38.76 -9.98 -22.06
N THR A 35 39.27 -8.77 -22.27
CA THR A 35 40.37 -8.20 -21.49
C THR A 35 39.90 -7.94 -20.07
N ALA A 36 40.64 -8.45 -19.09
CA ALA A 36 40.36 -8.20 -17.67
C ALA A 36 40.22 -6.68 -17.43
N PRO A 37 39.15 -6.24 -16.74
CA PRO A 37 38.93 -4.82 -16.49
C PRO A 37 40.12 -4.26 -15.70
N TRP A 38 40.62 -3.09 -16.12
CA TRP A 38 41.59 -2.34 -15.33
C TRP A 38 40.97 -2.02 -13.97
N ARG A 39 41.50 -2.66 -12.92
CA ARG A 39 41.13 -2.35 -11.54
C ARG A 39 42.11 -1.31 -11.02
N VAL A 40 41.60 -0.13 -10.70
CA VAL A 40 42.36 0.86 -9.94
C VAL A 40 42.38 0.40 -8.50
N ASP A 41 43.55 0.02 -7.99
CA ASP A 41 43.71 -0.28 -6.58
C ASP A 41 43.85 1.02 -5.80
N LEU A 42 42.73 1.51 -5.27
CA LEU A 42 42.67 2.73 -4.47
C LEU A 42 43.50 2.61 -3.18
N SER A 43 43.81 1.40 -2.70
CA SER A 43 44.65 1.22 -1.49
C SER A 43 46.10 1.64 -1.71
N LEU A 44 46.53 1.82 -2.96
CA LEU A 44 47.86 2.34 -3.32
C LEU A 44 47.93 3.87 -3.23
N GLN A 45 46.81 4.57 -3.00
CA GLN A 45 46.78 6.02 -2.81
C GLN A 45 47.26 6.39 -1.41
N THR A 46 48.46 6.99 -1.34
CA THR A 46 49.13 7.35 -0.07
C THR A 46 48.49 8.52 0.66
N ASP A 47 47.65 9.30 -0.02
CA ASP A 47 46.91 10.45 0.51
C ASP A 47 45.60 10.06 1.20
N ILE A 48 45.08 8.85 0.95
CA ILE A 48 43.90 8.32 1.63
C ILE A 48 44.33 7.47 2.82
N THR A 49 44.02 7.97 4.02
CA THR A 49 44.42 7.30 5.28
C THR A 49 43.44 6.25 5.76
N HIS A 50 42.19 6.29 5.28
CA HIS A 50 41.12 5.43 5.75
C HIS A 50 40.24 4.98 4.60
N PHE A 51 40.00 3.68 4.53
CA PHE A 51 39.13 3.05 3.54
C PHE A 51 37.94 2.40 4.24
N ALA A 52 36.76 2.57 3.65
CA ALA A 52 35.57 1.87 4.11
C ALA A 52 35.48 0.50 3.42
N TYR A 53 35.24 -0.54 4.20
CA TYR A 53 35.05 -1.89 3.68
C TYR A 53 33.65 -2.39 4.02
N PHE A 54 33.02 -3.07 3.06
CA PHE A 54 31.78 -3.79 3.27
C PHE A 54 31.96 -5.26 2.89
N ARG A 55 31.75 -6.17 3.84
CA ARG A 55 31.99 -7.62 3.68
C ARG A 55 33.38 -7.95 3.09
N GLY A 56 34.40 -7.21 3.51
CA GLY A 56 35.79 -7.40 3.07
C GLY A 56 36.12 -6.79 1.70
N GLN A 57 35.16 -6.17 1.01
CA GLN A 57 35.40 -5.45 -0.23
C GLN A 57 35.48 -3.96 0.01
N LEU A 58 36.39 -3.28 -0.70
CA LEU A 58 36.51 -1.84 -0.66
C LEU A 58 35.22 -1.19 -1.19
N VAL A 59 34.72 -0.19 -0.46
CA VAL A 59 33.58 0.61 -0.88
C VAL A 59 34.06 1.67 -1.86
N GLU A 60 33.81 1.44 -3.15
CA GLU A 60 34.17 2.36 -4.24
C GLU A 60 33.05 3.38 -4.56
N THR A 61 31.87 3.21 -3.96
CA THR A 61 30.72 4.11 -4.14
C THR A 61 30.51 5.03 -2.94
N ASP A 62 29.54 5.96 -3.03
CA ASP A 62 29.20 6.87 -1.94
C ASP A 62 28.83 6.09 -0.66
N LEU A 63 29.67 6.23 0.38
CA LEU A 63 29.49 5.55 1.66
C LEU A 63 28.14 5.86 2.32
N ARG A 64 27.65 7.10 2.21
CA ARG A 64 26.35 7.51 2.75
C ARG A 64 25.22 6.81 2.00
N GLN A 65 25.33 6.65 0.69
CA GLN A 65 24.36 5.91 -0.11
C GLN A 65 24.30 4.45 0.32
N ILE A 66 25.45 3.80 0.53
CA ILE A 66 25.50 2.42 1.05
C ILE A 66 24.82 2.33 2.42
N LEU A 67 25.17 3.20 3.36
CA LEU A 67 24.59 3.16 4.71
C LEU A 67 23.06 3.36 4.70
N LYS A 68 22.58 4.26 3.83
CA LYS A 68 21.14 4.46 3.61
C LYS A 68 20.49 3.20 3.04
N GLN A 69 21.06 2.61 2.00
CA GLN A 69 20.56 1.37 1.39
C GLN A 69 20.52 0.21 2.40
N GLN A 70 21.57 0.02 3.20
CA GLN A 70 21.60 -0.99 4.25
C GLN A 70 20.47 -0.78 5.27
N SER A 71 20.26 0.46 5.70
CA SER A 71 19.19 0.80 6.65
C SER A 71 17.80 0.50 6.05
N VAL A 72 17.57 0.90 4.80
CA VAL A 72 16.32 0.62 4.07
C VAL A 72 16.09 -0.88 3.94
N ILE A 73 17.08 -1.65 3.50
CA ILE A 73 16.97 -3.10 3.34
C ILE A 73 16.69 -3.78 4.68
N ARG A 74 17.43 -3.43 5.74
CA ARG A 74 17.23 -4.01 7.08
C ARG A 74 15.83 -3.71 7.61
N GLN A 75 15.36 -2.47 7.49
CA GLN A 75 14.02 -2.08 7.94
C GLN A 75 12.94 -2.80 7.13
N HIS A 76 13.10 -2.87 5.81
CA HIS A 76 12.17 -3.58 4.93
C HIS A 76 12.12 -5.08 5.25
N GLN A 77 13.26 -5.75 5.43
CA GLN A 77 13.33 -7.15 5.84
C GLN A 77 12.71 -7.37 7.22
N ALA A 78 13.06 -6.55 8.21
CA ALA A 78 12.50 -6.65 9.56
C ALA A 78 10.98 -6.46 9.55
N TRP A 79 10.46 -5.58 8.70
CA TRP A 79 9.04 -5.34 8.55
C TRP A 79 8.32 -6.48 7.81
N THR A 80 8.77 -6.87 6.63
CA THR A 80 8.16 -7.94 5.82
C THR A 80 8.20 -9.32 6.51
N THR A 81 9.12 -9.52 7.44
CA THR A 81 9.22 -10.77 8.22
C THR A 81 8.36 -10.81 9.48
N GLN A 82 7.72 -9.71 9.87
CA GLN A 82 6.84 -9.67 11.03
C GLN A 82 5.62 -10.59 10.85
N ARG A 83 5.31 -11.37 11.89
CA ARG A 83 4.18 -12.33 11.86
C ARG A 83 2.86 -11.66 11.50
N HIS A 84 2.59 -10.48 12.08
CA HIS A 84 1.36 -9.75 11.80
C HIS A 84 1.31 -9.21 10.37
N THR A 85 2.45 -8.76 9.81
CA THR A 85 2.52 -8.33 8.42
C THR A 85 2.21 -9.48 7.46
N LYS A 86 2.83 -10.64 7.69
CA LYS A 86 2.57 -11.86 6.89
C LYS A 86 1.15 -12.39 7.04
N ALA A 87 0.56 -12.29 8.23
CA ALA A 87 -0.80 -12.74 8.47
C ALA A 87 -1.85 -11.80 7.87
N ALA A 88 -1.58 -10.49 7.85
CA ALA A 88 -2.55 -9.48 7.44
C ALA A 88 -2.48 -9.12 5.95
N VAL A 89 -1.34 -9.31 5.28
CA VAL A 89 -1.15 -8.98 3.87
C VAL A 89 -0.79 -10.25 3.11
N ALA A 90 -1.71 -10.73 2.28
CA ALA A 90 -1.60 -12.02 1.60
C ALA A 90 -0.38 -12.11 0.67
N ASP A 91 -0.12 -11.06 -0.11
CA ASP A 91 0.99 -11.00 -1.06
C ASP A 91 1.62 -9.60 -1.06
N LEU A 92 2.76 -9.43 -0.37
CA LEU A 92 3.45 -8.15 -0.25
C LEU A 92 4.01 -7.62 -1.58
N GLU A 93 4.33 -8.51 -2.51
CA GLU A 93 4.91 -8.17 -3.82
C GLU A 93 3.83 -7.68 -4.79
N ASP A 94 2.61 -8.20 -4.66
CA ASP A 94 1.45 -7.77 -5.45
C ASP A 94 0.76 -6.53 -4.86
N VAL A 95 1.27 -5.89 -3.81
CA VAL A 95 0.70 -4.61 -3.32
C VAL A 95 1.21 -3.43 -4.14
N GLU A 96 0.30 -2.60 -4.65
CA GLU A 96 0.64 -1.27 -5.16
C GLU A 96 0.84 -0.31 -3.98
N TRP A 97 2.09 -0.27 -3.52
CA TRP A 97 2.48 0.47 -2.32
C TRP A 97 2.27 1.98 -2.42
N ARG A 98 2.30 2.58 -3.62
CA ARG A 98 2.08 4.03 -3.74
C ARG A 98 0.65 4.42 -3.37
N SER A 99 -0.33 3.67 -3.85
CA SER A 99 -1.75 3.84 -3.59
C SER A 99 -2.09 3.49 -2.15
N THR A 100 -1.56 2.36 -1.67
CA THR A 100 -1.76 1.88 -0.30
C THR A 100 -1.16 2.85 0.73
N LEU A 101 0.08 3.31 0.52
CA LEU A 101 0.72 4.28 1.41
C LEU A 101 0.10 5.68 1.29
N SER A 102 -0.34 6.10 0.09
CA SER A 102 -1.11 7.34 -0.07
C SER A 102 -2.31 7.35 0.87
N MET A 103 -3.05 6.25 0.95
CA MET A 103 -4.17 6.12 1.89
C MET A 103 -3.71 6.10 3.36
N VAL A 104 -2.65 5.37 3.70
CA VAL A 104 -2.09 5.38 5.07
C VAL A 104 -1.75 6.81 5.51
N HIS A 105 -1.25 7.63 4.59
CA HIS A 105 -0.91 9.03 4.81
C HIS A 105 -2.07 10.02 4.65
N ASP A 106 -3.32 9.54 4.53
CA ASP A 106 -4.52 10.36 4.34
C ASP A 106 -4.45 11.24 3.09
N ARG A 107 -3.81 10.73 2.03
CA ARG A 107 -3.55 11.40 0.74
C ARG A 107 -2.75 12.69 0.89
N LYS A 108 -2.10 12.88 2.04
CA LYS A 108 -1.23 14.02 2.31
C LYS A 108 0.17 13.76 1.81
N PRO A 109 0.85 14.76 1.25
CA PRO A 109 2.24 14.60 0.84
C PRO A 109 3.13 14.23 2.03
N VAL A 110 3.96 13.21 1.88
CA VAL A 110 4.81 12.66 2.95
C VAL A 110 6.02 13.55 3.25
N HIS A 111 6.28 14.57 2.43
CA HIS A 111 7.43 15.48 2.58
C HIS A 111 7.18 16.65 3.53
N THR A 112 5.98 16.78 4.11
CA THR A 112 5.72 17.81 5.13
C THR A 112 6.12 17.28 6.50
N PHE A 113 7.09 17.93 7.16
CA PHE A 113 7.55 17.58 8.50
C PHE A 113 6.57 17.96 9.63
N PHE A 114 5.33 18.35 9.28
CA PHE A 114 4.30 18.78 10.20
C PHE A 114 3.17 17.75 10.24
N SER A 115 2.87 17.25 11.44
CA SER A 115 1.68 16.43 11.70
C SER A 115 0.88 17.03 12.83
N ASN A 116 -0.45 17.05 12.72
CA ASN A 116 -1.33 17.39 13.84
C ASN A 116 -1.91 16.12 14.48
N ARG A 117 -2.59 16.25 15.62
CA ARG A 117 -3.18 15.13 16.36
C ARG A 117 -4.21 14.33 15.53
N LYS A 118 -4.99 15.00 14.69
CA LYS A 118 -5.98 14.35 13.80
C LYS A 118 -5.27 13.48 12.78
N ASP A 119 -4.20 13.98 12.18
CA ASP A 119 -3.41 13.28 11.17
C ASP A 119 -2.72 12.05 11.77
N THR A 120 -2.10 12.20 12.94
CA THR A 120 -1.47 11.08 13.65
C THR A 120 -2.49 9.99 14.01
N ARG A 121 -3.69 10.38 14.46
CA ARG A 121 -4.76 9.43 14.78
C ARG A 121 -5.25 8.70 13.53
N ARG A 122 -5.47 9.42 12.42
CA ARG A 122 -5.88 8.81 11.14
C ARG A 122 -4.82 7.83 10.62
N ARG A 123 -3.55 8.23 10.60
CA ARG A 123 -2.43 7.35 10.19
C ARG A 123 -2.33 6.10 11.06
N THR A 124 -2.39 6.27 12.38
CA THR A 124 -2.35 5.16 13.34
C THR A 124 -3.50 4.18 13.08
N GLN A 125 -4.68 4.72 12.81
CA GLN A 125 -5.84 3.91 12.49
C GLN A 125 -5.67 3.15 11.17
N CYS A 126 -5.27 3.83 10.08
CA CYS A 126 -5.02 3.16 8.79
C CYS A 126 -3.97 2.05 8.91
N ILE A 127 -2.88 2.29 9.66
CA ILE A 127 -1.85 1.28 9.94
C ILE A 127 -2.46 0.08 10.68
N LYS A 128 -3.21 0.33 11.76
CA LYS A 128 -3.85 -0.76 12.54
C LYS A 128 -4.86 -1.54 11.71
N THR A 129 -5.64 -0.87 10.88
CA THR A 129 -6.58 -1.49 9.96
C THR A 129 -5.84 -2.36 8.95
N MET A 130 -4.83 -1.83 8.26
CA MET A 130 -4.05 -2.54 7.24
C MET A 130 -3.40 -3.82 7.80
N TYR A 131 -2.83 -3.77 9.00
CA TYR A 131 -2.18 -4.93 9.63
C TYR A 131 -3.10 -5.81 10.50
N GLY A 132 -4.41 -5.60 10.46
CA GLY A 132 -5.35 -6.39 11.25
C GLY A 132 -5.17 -6.28 12.77
N MET A 133 -4.65 -5.15 13.25
CA MET A 133 -4.36 -4.89 14.68
C MET A 133 -5.52 -4.18 15.40
N LEU A 134 -6.72 -4.26 14.83
CA LEU A 134 -7.92 -3.66 15.41
C LEU A 134 -8.41 -4.47 16.61
N PRO A 135 -9.07 -3.84 17.60
CA PRO A 135 -9.64 -4.53 18.75
C PRO A 135 -10.90 -5.30 18.37
N THR A 136 -10.72 -6.44 17.72
CA THR A 136 -11.77 -7.43 17.44
C THR A 136 -12.11 -8.25 18.69
N MET A 137 -13.28 -8.88 18.72
CA MET A 137 -13.76 -9.62 19.90
C MET A 137 -12.80 -10.74 20.29
N ASN A 138 -12.25 -11.49 19.33
CA ASN A 138 -11.25 -12.52 19.63
C ASN A 138 -9.97 -11.95 20.27
N VAL A 139 -9.51 -10.77 19.83
CA VAL A 139 -8.35 -10.08 20.40
C VAL A 139 -8.67 -9.56 21.80
N MET A 140 -9.88 -9.06 22.02
CA MET A 140 -10.32 -8.56 23.32
C MET A 140 -10.46 -9.71 24.33
N GLN A 141 -11.08 -10.82 23.94
CA GLN A 141 -11.18 -12.04 24.73
C GLN A 141 -9.79 -12.60 25.07
N ALA A 142 -8.90 -12.74 24.08
CA ALA A 142 -7.54 -13.23 24.33
C ALA A 142 -6.73 -12.34 25.30
N ARG A 143 -7.05 -11.04 25.39
CA ARG A 143 -6.39 -10.11 26.32
C ARG A 143 -7.04 -10.10 27.70
N ARG A 144 -8.36 -10.25 27.77
CA ARG A 144 -9.20 -10.10 28.97
C ARG A 144 -10.30 -11.15 29.01
N PRO A 145 -9.96 -12.43 29.14
CA PRO A 145 -10.96 -13.50 29.17
C PRO A 145 -11.87 -13.41 30.42
N ASP A 146 -11.44 -12.67 31.46
CA ASP A 146 -12.26 -12.32 32.62
C ASP A 146 -13.37 -11.30 32.33
N LEU A 147 -13.22 -10.47 31.28
CA LEU A 147 -14.22 -9.47 30.88
C LEU A 147 -15.06 -9.91 29.69
N TYR A 148 -14.50 -10.72 28.80
CA TYR A 148 -15.17 -11.15 27.57
C TYR A 148 -15.30 -12.68 27.61
N SER A 149 -16.53 -13.16 27.84
CA SER A 149 -16.86 -14.59 27.93
C SER A 149 -16.71 -15.33 26.61
N ASP A 150 -17.03 -14.64 25.52
CA ASP A 150 -17.06 -15.14 24.15
C ASP A 150 -16.38 -14.13 23.22
N CYS A 151 -16.11 -14.56 21.99
CA CYS A 151 -15.67 -13.67 20.92
C CYS A 151 -16.71 -13.47 19.82
N LEU A 152 -18.00 -13.68 20.13
CA LEU A 152 -19.07 -13.52 19.15
C LEU A 152 -19.14 -12.08 18.63
N CYS A 153 -19.34 -11.95 17.32
CA CYS A 153 -19.54 -10.69 16.64
C CYS A 153 -20.69 -9.90 17.26
N ARG A 154 -20.45 -8.62 17.54
CA ARG A 154 -21.47 -7.73 18.11
C ARG A 154 -22.44 -7.16 17.07
N VAL A 155 -22.24 -7.51 15.79
CA VAL A 155 -23.17 -7.19 14.70
C VAL A 155 -24.10 -8.36 14.41
N CYS A 156 -23.57 -9.56 14.10
CA CYS A 156 -24.41 -10.71 13.78
C CYS A 156 -24.81 -11.55 14.99
N GLY A 157 -23.97 -11.62 16.04
CA GLY A 157 -24.20 -12.48 17.21
C GLY A 157 -24.06 -13.98 16.96
N ILE A 158 -23.59 -14.39 15.78
CA ILE A 158 -23.58 -15.79 15.33
C ILE A 158 -22.15 -16.35 15.24
N GLU A 159 -21.26 -15.66 14.52
CA GLU A 159 -19.88 -16.11 14.31
C GLU A 159 -18.90 -15.41 15.27
N ASP A 160 -17.77 -16.07 15.54
CA ASP A 160 -16.65 -15.47 16.24
C ASP A 160 -16.04 -14.34 15.40
N GLU A 161 -15.90 -13.16 16.00
CA GLU A 161 -15.38 -11.99 15.32
C GLU A 161 -13.86 -11.92 15.42
N ASP A 162 -13.24 -12.27 14.29
CA ASP A 162 -11.85 -12.01 13.99
C ASP A 162 -11.66 -10.80 13.06
N ASN A 163 -10.43 -10.56 12.60
CA ASN A 163 -10.17 -9.43 11.72
C ASN A 163 -10.88 -9.51 10.38
N ARG A 164 -11.09 -10.73 9.84
CA ARG A 164 -11.78 -10.93 8.57
C ARG A 164 -13.27 -10.69 8.75
N HIS A 165 -13.87 -11.33 9.75
CA HIS A 165 -15.31 -11.26 10.00
C HIS A 165 -15.81 -9.83 10.22
N VAL A 166 -15.02 -8.94 10.86
CA VAL A 166 -15.39 -7.52 10.98
C VAL A 166 -15.74 -6.87 9.64
N TRP A 167 -15.06 -7.26 8.56
CA TRP A 167 -15.19 -6.64 7.24
C TRP A 167 -16.05 -7.44 6.26
N GLU A 168 -16.37 -8.68 6.59
CA GLU A 168 -17.08 -9.64 5.71
C GLU A 168 -18.29 -10.25 6.41
N CYS A 169 -18.78 -9.65 7.51
CA CYS A 169 -19.92 -10.14 8.26
C CYS A 169 -21.19 -10.17 7.39
N ASP A 170 -21.81 -11.35 7.25
CA ASP A 170 -22.99 -11.56 6.41
C ASP A 170 -24.19 -10.66 6.78
N SER A 171 -24.32 -10.30 8.06
CA SER A 171 -25.36 -9.35 8.52
C SER A 171 -25.17 -7.94 7.97
N LEU A 172 -24.05 -7.64 7.31
CA LEU A 172 -23.75 -6.37 6.65
C LEU A 172 -23.88 -6.42 5.13
N THR A 173 -24.46 -7.47 4.54
CA THR A 173 -24.61 -7.64 3.08
C THR A 173 -25.16 -6.38 2.37
N GLU A 174 -26.23 -5.79 2.89
CA GLU A 174 -26.81 -4.56 2.33
C GLU A 174 -25.83 -3.37 2.41
N VAL A 175 -25.12 -3.24 3.54
CA VAL A 175 -24.10 -2.20 3.75
C VAL A 175 -22.94 -2.38 2.76
N HIS A 176 -22.50 -3.61 2.54
CA HIS A 176 -21.47 -3.91 1.54
C HIS A 176 -21.90 -3.48 0.14
N ARG A 177 -23.14 -3.82 -0.26
CA ARG A 177 -23.69 -3.44 -1.57
C ARG A 177 -23.78 -1.92 -1.72
N GLU A 178 -24.25 -1.21 -0.70
CA GLU A 178 -24.30 0.26 -0.71
C GLU A 178 -22.91 0.88 -0.88
N ILE A 179 -21.91 0.38 -0.15
CA ILE A 179 -20.53 0.91 -0.21
C ILE A 179 -19.99 0.75 -1.63
N TRP A 180 -20.12 -0.44 -2.21
CA TRP A 180 -19.62 -0.75 -3.54
C TRP A 180 -20.38 0.01 -4.63
N GLN A 181 -21.70 0.07 -4.56
CA GLN A 181 -22.51 0.84 -5.51
C GLN A 181 -22.11 2.32 -5.48
N SER A 182 -22.00 2.92 -4.30
CA SER A 182 -21.60 4.33 -4.16
C SER A 182 -20.19 4.59 -4.72
N ALA A 183 -19.26 3.64 -4.58
CA ALA A 183 -17.91 3.76 -5.14
C ALA A 183 -17.91 3.59 -6.66
N LEU A 184 -18.67 2.64 -7.21
CA LEU A 184 -18.83 2.42 -8.65
C LEU A 184 -19.46 3.63 -9.34
N ASP A 185 -20.48 4.25 -8.74
CA ASP A 185 -21.15 5.44 -9.28
C ASP A 185 -20.20 6.64 -9.45
N LYS A 186 -19.11 6.70 -8.67
CA LYS A 186 -18.10 7.77 -8.74
C LYS A 186 -17.02 7.53 -9.78
N ILE A 187 -16.92 6.33 -10.35
CA ILE A 187 -15.85 5.95 -11.29
C ILE A 187 -15.82 6.88 -12.50
N ASP A 188 -16.98 7.21 -13.06
CA ASP A 188 -17.05 8.05 -14.24
C ASP A 188 -16.50 9.47 -13.98
N GLY A 189 -16.87 10.03 -12.84
CA GLY A 189 -16.35 11.32 -12.38
C GLY A 189 -14.84 11.29 -12.15
N TRP A 190 -14.32 10.22 -11.52
CA TRP A 190 -12.89 10.06 -11.29
C TRP A 190 -12.10 9.88 -12.58
N GLY A 191 -12.62 9.10 -13.52
CA GLY A 191 -11.99 8.84 -14.81
C GLY A 191 -11.97 10.07 -15.71
N THR A 192 -13.05 10.85 -15.73
CA THR A 192 -13.09 12.15 -16.41
C THR A 192 -12.05 13.10 -15.82
N GLN A 193 -12.01 13.26 -14.50
CA GLN A 193 -11.04 14.11 -13.82
C GLN A 193 -9.58 13.68 -14.10
N ALA A 194 -9.30 12.38 -14.02
CA ALA A 194 -7.97 11.83 -14.26
C ALA A 194 -7.53 12.03 -15.70
N THR A 195 -8.45 11.85 -16.67
CA THR A 195 -8.18 12.09 -18.08
C THR A 195 -7.92 13.57 -18.37
N CYS A 196 -8.70 14.48 -17.80
CA CYS A 196 -8.45 15.92 -17.92
C CYS A 196 -7.07 16.30 -17.35
N ALA A 197 -6.67 15.76 -16.20
CA ALA A 197 -5.36 16.00 -15.61
C ALA A 197 -4.22 15.42 -16.47
N TYR A 198 -4.44 14.25 -17.06
CA TYR A 198 -3.49 13.60 -17.96
C TYR A 198 -3.26 14.42 -19.22
N ASN A 199 -4.32 14.81 -19.94
CA ASN A 199 -4.21 15.59 -21.18
C ASN A 199 -3.55 16.96 -20.93
N LYS A 200 -3.77 17.59 -19.75
CA LYS A 200 -3.07 18.84 -19.37
C LYS A 200 -1.55 18.69 -19.28
N THR A 201 -1.07 17.51 -18.88
CA THR A 201 0.37 17.21 -18.78
C THR A 201 0.94 16.58 -20.04
N HIS A 202 0.08 16.16 -20.97
CA HIS A 202 0.42 15.52 -22.24
C HIS A 202 -0.38 16.20 -23.37
N PRO A 203 -0.01 17.42 -23.78
CA PRO A 203 -0.81 18.24 -24.71
C PRO A 203 -0.98 17.61 -26.09
N ASP A 204 -0.08 16.72 -26.50
CA ASP A 204 -0.19 15.96 -27.77
C ASP A 204 -1.14 14.75 -27.68
N SER A 205 -1.65 14.43 -26.48
CA SER A 205 -2.58 13.33 -26.26
C SER A 205 -4.02 13.83 -26.22
N ASN A 206 -4.92 13.14 -26.92
CA ASN A 206 -6.37 13.39 -26.88
C ASN A 206 -7.09 12.17 -26.32
N VAL A 207 -6.73 11.78 -25.09
CA VAL A 207 -7.38 10.64 -24.43
C VAL A 207 -8.79 11.04 -24.05
N GLN A 208 -9.75 10.17 -24.35
CA GLN A 208 -11.13 10.30 -23.91
C GLN A 208 -11.44 9.21 -22.90
N TRP A 209 -12.05 9.60 -21.79
CA TRP A 209 -12.54 8.65 -20.80
C TRP A 209 -13.74 7.89 -21.37
N ARG A 210 -13.75 6.57 -21.17
CA ARG A 210 -14.91 5.72 -21.42
C ARG A 210 -15.23 4.99 -20.14
N CYS A 211 -16.42 5.24 -19.59
CA CYS A 211 -16.88 4.52 -18.42
C CYS A 211 -16.97 3.02 -18.73
N PRO A 212 -16.42 2.13 -17.90
CA PRO A 212 -16.59 0.70 -18.08
C PRO A 212 -18.06 0.30 -17.90
N SER A 213 -18.50 -0.73 -18.62
CA SER A 213 -19.81 -1.35 -18.37
C SER A 213 -19.83 -2.07 -17.00
N ALA A 214 -21.03 -2.38 -16.51
CA ALA A 214 -21.19 -3.19 -15.30
C ALA A 214 -20.45 -4.54 -15.42
N ASP A 215 -20.61 -5.23 -16.56
CA ASP A 215 -19.90 -6.51 -16.83
C ASP A 215 -18.38 -6.35 -16.82
N ALA A 216 -17.87 -5.23 -17.35
CA ALA A 216 -16.44 -4.95 -17.37
C ALA A 216 -15.89 -4.65 -15.96
N ASN A 217 -16.71 -4.07 -15.07
CA ASN A 217 -16.37 -3.90 -13.66
C ASN A 217 -16.36 -5.25 -12.93
N ILE A 218 -17.40 -6.07 -13.11
CA ILE A 218 -17.48 -7.42 -12.53
C ILE A 218 -16.27 -8.26 -12.96
N LEU A 219 -15.92 -8.23 -14.25
CA LEU A 219 -14.76 -8.95 -14.77
C LEU A 219 -13.44 -8.42 -14.19
N GLY A 220 -13.28 -7.10 -14.08
CA GLY A 220 -12.11 -6.47 -13.47
C GLY A 220 -11.91 -6.88 -12.00
N LEU A 221 -13.01 -6.99 -11.27
CA LEU A 221 -13.06 -7.28 -9.83
C LEU A 221 -13.13 -8.78 -9.51
N SER A 222 -13.28 -9.65 -10.51
CA SER A 222 -13.39 -11.11 -10.34
C SER A 222 -12.17 -11.80 -9.68
N ILE A 223 -11.04 -11.11 -9.53
CA ILE A 223 -9.87 -11.63 -8.81
C ILE A 223 -9.91 -11.32 -7.30
N ILE A 224 -10.96 -10.66 -6.84
CA ILE A 224 -11.20 -10.31 -5.44
C ILE A 224 -12.29 -11.24 -4.91
N ALA A 225 -11.92 -12.14 -4.00
CA ALA A 225 -12.88 -13.03 -3.33
C ALA A 225 -13.95 -12.23 -2.59
N GLY A 226 -15.21 -12.64 -2.72
CA GLY A 226 -16.37 -11.95 -2.18
C GLY A 226 -16.93 -10.85 -3.09
N ALA A 227 -16.21 -10.42 -4.15
CA ALA A 227 -16.67 -9.32 -4.97
C ALA A 227 -17.94 -9.66 -5.77
N ARG A 228 -18.10 -10.89 -6.28
CA ARG A 228 -19.36 -11.26 -6.96
C ARG A 228 -20.51 -11.35 -5.99
N SER A 229 -20.27 -11.86 -4.78
CA SER A 229 -21.31 -11.89 -3.73
C SER A 229 -21.82 -10.47 -3.44
N VAL A 230 -20.93 -9.50 -3.29
CA VAL A 230 -21.32 -8.10 -3.05
C VAL A 230 -22.03 -7.48 -4.26
N LEU A 231 -21.56 -7.74 -5.48
CA LEU A 231 -22.06 -7.10 -6.70
C LEU A 231 -23.36 -7.73 -7.24
N LEU A 232 -23.49 -9.05 -7.14
CA LEU A 232 -24.53 -9.83 -7.80
C LEU A 232 -25.45 -10.56 -6.80
N GLY A 233 -25.10 -10.60 -5.51
CA GLY A 233 -25.83 -11.39 -4.52
C GLY A 233 -25.71 -12.90 -4.74
N GLU A 234 -24.71 -13.34 -5.50
CA GLU A 234 -24.45 -14.74 -5.78
C GLU A 234 -23.71 -15.38 -4.61
N ASN A 235 -24.19 -16.53 -4.13
CA ASN A 235 -23.43 -17.36 -3.18
C ASN A 235 -22.20 -17.91 -3.91
N GLU A 236 -21.05 -17.34 -3.59
CA GLU A 236 -19.77 -17.75 -4.13
C GLU A 236 -19.40 -19.14 -3.54
N SER A 237 -19.56 -20.21 -4.32
CA SER A 237 -19.12 -21.56 -3.96
C SER A 237 -17.60 -21.68 -3.97
N ASP A 238 -17.05 -22.39 -2.98
CA ASP A 238 -15.75 -23.04 -2.70
C ASP A 238 -14.56 -23.04 -3.71
N ILE A 239 -14.68 -22.53 -4.94
CA ILE A 239 -13.61 -22.40 -5.95
C ILE A 239 -12.69 -21.18 -5.65
N ILE A 240 -13.02 -20.40 -4.61
CA ILE A 240 -12.50 -19.04 -4.38
C ILE A 240 -11.42 -18.97 -3.28
N ASP A 241 -11.18 -20.05 -2.55
CA ASP A 241 -10.14 -20.08 -1.51
C ASP A 241 -8.71 -19.95 -2.07
N ASP A 242 -8.50 -20.12 -3.38
CA ASP A 242 -7.24 -19.89 -4.08
C ASP A 242 -7.01 -18.41 -4.49
N LEU A 243 -8.00 -17.53 -4.34
CA LEU A 243 -7.82 -16.11 -4.63
C LEU A 243 -6.99 -15.44 -3.54
N LYS A 244 -5.93 -14.75 -3.97
CA LYS A 244 -4.98 -14.06 -3.09
C LYS A 244 -5.61 -12.90 -2.32
N TRP A 245 -6.60 -12.22 -2.90
CA TRP A 245 -7.16 -10.97 -2.40
C TRP A 245 -8.66 -11.11 -2.15
N ARG A 246 -9.15 -10.44 -1.11
CA ARG A 246 -10.55 -10.44 -0.69
C ARG A 246 -11.12 -9.03 -0.59
N VAL A 247 -12.43 -8.93 -0.50
CA VAL A 247 -13.13 -7.65 -0.25
C VAL A 247 -12.61 -6.97 1.03
N SER A 248 -12.33 -7.73 2.09
CA SER A 248 -11.73 -7.18 3.32
C SER A 248 -10.38 -6.50 3.09
N ASP A 249 -9.55 -6.95 2.14
CA ASP A 249 -8.28 -6.30 1.82
C ASP A 249 -8.48 -4.90 1.25
N LEU A 250 -9.48 -4.74 0.37
CA LEU A 250 -9.84 -3.45 -0.22
C LEU A 250 -10.44 -2.50 0.82
N TYR A 251 -11.28 -3.00 1.73
CA TYR A 251 -11.80 -2.21 2.85
C TYR A 251 -10.71 -1.79 3.84
N ARG A 252 -9.67 -2.61 4.00
CA ARG A 252 -8.46 -2.23 4.75
C ARG A 252 -7.53 -1.33 3.94
N GLY A 253 -7.87 -1.11 2.67
CA GLY A 253 -7.27 -0.15 1.77
C GLY A 253 -5.96 -0.59 1.13
N ILE A 254 -5.74 -1.89 1.08
CA ILE A 254 -4.68 -2.50 0.30
C ILE A 254 -5.12 -2.49 -1.16
N THR A 255 -4.26 -1.99 -2.05
CA THR A 255 -4.54 -1.95 -3.50
C THR A 255 -3.66 -2.97 -4.22
N PRO A 256 -4.21 -4.07 -4.79
CA PRO A 256 -3.42 -5.02 -5.55
C PRO A 256 -2.94 -4.48 -6.91
N CYS A 257 -1.70 -4.81 -7.28
CA CYS A 257 -1.14 -4.60 -8.61
C CYS A 257 -1.91 -5.42 -9.65
N SER A 258 -2.23 -6.68 -9.34
CA SER A 258 -3.08 -7.55 -10.16
C SER A 258 -4.46 -6.96 -10.46
N LEU A 259 -5.09 -6.29 -9.48
CA LEU A 259 -6.35 -5.56 -9.66
C LEU A 259 -6.18 -4.42 -10.66
N ILE A 260 -5.10 -3.65 -10.52
CA ILE A 260 -4.79 -2.57 -11.46
C ILE A 260 -4.59 -3.11 -12.86
N GLN A 261 -3.80 -4.17 -13.02
CA GLN A 261 -3.53 -4.78 -14.31
C GLN A 261 -4.81 -5.28 -14.98
N ARG A 262 -5.62 -6.06 -14.26
CA ARG A 262 -6.84 -6.67 -14.80
C ARG A 262 -7.91 -5.64 -15.13
N TRP A 263 -8.21 -4.75 -14.19
CA TRP A 263 -9.30 -3.78 -14.37
C TRP A 263 -8.91 -2.65 -15.32
N SER A 264 -7.61 -2.34 -15.45
CA SER A 264 -7.15 -1.34 -16.43
C SER A 264 -7.50 -1.68 -17.87
N GLY A 265 -7.58 -2.97 -18.21
CA GLY A 265 -8.01 -3.44 -19.53
C GLY A 265 -9.42 -2.96 -19.92
N SER A 266 -10.28 -2.68 -18.93
CA SER A 266 -11.65 -2.22 -19.15
C SER A 266 -11.76 -0.73 -19.50
N PHE A 267 -10.76 0.10 -19.15
CA PHE A 267 -10.88 1.56 -19.28
C PHE A 267 -10.44 2.13 -20.63
N SER A 268 -9.78 1.34 -21.49
CA SER A 268 -9.22 1.82 -22.78
C SER A 268 -8.40 3.13 -22.64
N THR A 269 -7.71 3.32 -21.51
CA THR A 269 -6.94 4.53 -21.19
C THR A 269 -5.49 4.20 -20.84
N PRO A 270 -4.56 5.18 -20.91
CA PRO A 270 -3.21 5.03 -20.38
C PRO A 270 -3.19 4.49 -18.94
N PRO A 271 -2.21 3.63 -18.57
CA PRO A 271 -2.12 3.02 -17.24
C PRO A 271 -2.09 4.03 -16.08
N ALA A 272 -1.63 5.26 -16.31
CA ALA A 272 -1.63 6.33 -15.32
C ALA A 272 -3.06 6.74 -14.90
N ILE A 273 -3.98 6.82 -15.87
CA ILE A 273 -5.40 7.16 -15.62
C ILE A 273 -6.07 6.00 -14.89
N ALA A 274 -5.95 4.78 -15.40
CA ALA A 274 -6.51 3.59 -14.77
C ALA A 274 -6.05 3.44 -13.31
N ARG A 275 -4.75 3.55 -13.04
CA ARG A 275 -4.22 3.51 -11.67
C ARG A 275 -4.84 4.58 -10.77
N THR A 276 -5.05 5.79 -11.29
CA THR A 276 -5.67 6.89 -10.52
C THR A 276 -7.12 6.57 -10.16
N VAL A 277 -7.89 6.04 -11.10
CA VAL A 277 -9.30 5.66 -10.88
C VAL A 277 -9.40 4.54 -9.86
N ILE A 278 -8.59 3.48 -10.02
CA ILE A 278 -8.60 2.33 -9.11
C ILE A 278 -8.12 2.73 -7.71
N HIS A 279 -7.09 3.57 -7.61
CA HIS A 279 -6.66 4.13 -6.33
C HIS A 279 -7.79 4.90 -5.64
N LYS A 280 -8.54 5.73 -6.37
CA LYS A 280 -9.68 6.47 -5.83
C LYS A 280 -10.83 5.54 -5.43
N PHE A 281 -11.08 4.48 -6.19
CA PHE A 281 -12.06 3.46 -5.86
C PHE A 281 -11.74 2.75 -4.53
N VAL A 282 -10.55 2.16 -4.39
CA VAL A 282 -10.14 1.48 -3.14
C VAL A 282 -10.10 2.47 -1.96
N SER A 283 -9.65 3.70 -2.21
CA SER A 283 -9.69 4.80 -1.25
C SER A 283 -11.09 5.07 -0.71
N ASP A 284 -12.08 5.14 -1.59
CA ASP A 284 -13.48 5.41 -1.23
C ASP A 284 -14.10 4.21 -0.52
N LEU A 285 -13.81 2.98 -0.97
CA LEU A 285 -14.20 1.76 -0.26
C LEU A 285 -13.68 1.74 1.18
N ALA A 286 -12.40 2.05 1.39
CA ALA A 286 -11.79 2.04 2.72
C ALA A 286 -12.34 3.15 3.63
N ASP A 287 -12.57 4.35 3.09
CA ASP A 287 -13.20 5.45 3.84
C ASP A 287 -14.64 5.09 4.22
N GLN A 288 -15.44 4.59 3.28
CA GLN A 288 -16.81 4.18 3.54
C GLN A 288 -16.92 2.99 4.48
N ALA A 289 -16.06 1.97 4.33
CA ALA A 289 -16.02 0.82 5.25
C ALA A 289 -15.65 1.25 6.67
N HIS A 290 -14.74 2.21 6.82
CA HIS A 290 -14.45 2.76 8.13
C HIS A 290 -15.68 3.43 8.76
N GLU A 291 -16.41 4.22 7.99
CA GLU A 291 -17.58 4.97 8.47
C GLU A 291 -18.82 4.10 8.69
N LYS A 292 -19.11 3.17 7.79
CA LYS A 292 -20.35 2.38 7.77
C LYS A 292 -20.22 1.00 8.42
N ILE A 293 -19.02 0.45 8.54
CA ILE A 293 -18.80 -0.87 9.16
C ILE A 293 -18.09 -0.71 10.50
N TRP A 294 -16.88 -0.14 10.50
CA TRP A 294 -16.05 -0.12 11.70
C TRP A 294 -16.61 0.74 12.83
N LYS A 295 -17.11 1.95 12.52
CA LYS A 295 -17.69 2.83 13.56
C LYS A 295 -18.96 2.24 14.19
N PRO A 296 -19.98 1.81 13.42
CA PRO A 296 -21.17 1.16 13.99
C PRO A 296 -20.83 -0.09 14.80
N ARG A 297 -19.91 -0.93 14.32
CA ARG A 297 -19.44 -2.10 15.10
C ARG A 297 -18.78 -1.68 16.42
N CYS A 298 -17.98 -0.62 16.43
CA CYS A 298 -17.40 -0.08 17.66
C CYS A 298 -18.48 0.38 18.64
N GLU A 299 -19.52 1.06 18.14
CA GLU A 299 -20.65 1.53 18.95
C GLU A 299 -21.44 0.35 19.54
N ALA A 300 -21.74 -0.67 18.73
CA ALA A 300 -22.40 -1.90 19.20
C ALA A 300 -21.58 -2.61 20.29
N THR A 301 -20.26 -2.67 20.12
CA THR A 301 -19.35 -3.24 21.13
C THR A 301 -19.38 -2.44 22.43
N ILE A 302 -19.33 -1.12 22.35
CA ILE A 302 -19.38 -0.24 23.53
C ILE A 302 -20.73 -0.36 24.25
N ALA A 303 -21.84 -0.42 23.51
CA ALA A 303 -23.16 -0.60 24.09
C ALA A 303 -23.28 -1.94 24.83
N TRP A 304 -22.76 -3.02 24.24
CA TRP A 304 -22.69 -4.32 24.90
C TRP A 304 -21.79 -4.27 26.16
N GLU A 305 -20.61 -3.66 26.08
CA GLU A 305 -19.71 -3.51 27.24
C GLU A 305 -20.40 -2.77 28.40
N GLN A 306 -21.18 -1.72 28.11
CA GLN A 306 -21.95 -1.00 29.12
C GLN A 306 -23.02 -1.88 29.77
N GLN A 307 -23.72 -2.72 28.99
CA GLN A 307 -24.71 -3.67 29.52
C GLN A 307 -24.08 -4.72 30.43
N GLN A 308 -22.84 -5.15 30.13
CA GLN A 308 -22.07 -6.08 30.97
C GLN A 308 -21.36 -5.40 32.15
N GLY A 309 -21.51 -4.08 32.32
CA GLY A 309 -20.82 -3.33 33.37
C GLY A 309 -19.31 -3.23 33.18
N ILE A 310 -18.80 -3.45 31.96
CA ILE A 310 -17.37 -3.38 31.64
C ILE A 310 -16.94 -1.91 31.50
N THR A 311 -16.04 -1.49 32.38
CA THR A 311 -15.54 -0.12 32.45
C THR A 311 -14.18 0.04 31.75
N PRO A 312 -13.83 1.26 31.27
CA PRO A 312 -12.49 1.55 30.75
C PRO A 312 -11.36 1.30 31.76
N ALA A 313 -11.64 1.47 33.05
CA ALA A 313 -10.69 1.21 34.13
C ALA A 313 -10.39 -0.29 34.24
N GLN A 314 -11.44 -1.13 34.20
CA GLN A 314 -11.27 -2.57 34.13
C GLN A 314 -10.41 -2.93 32.94
N LYS A 315 -10.75 -2.51 31.71
CA LYS A 315 -9.99 -2.86 30.48
C LYS A 315 -8.50 -2.54 30.53
N LYS A 316 -8.09 -1.50 31.28
CA LYS A 316 -6.68 -1.10 31.45
C LYS A 316 -5.95 -1.85 32.57
N ALA A 317 -6.69 -2.45 33.50
CA ALA A 317 -6.09 -3.22 34.57
C ALA A 317 -5.34 -4.45 34.03
N ALA A 318 -4.24 -4.81 34.71
CA ALA A 318 -3.46 -5.99 34.36
C ALA A 318 -4.27 -7.26 34.62
N TYR A 319 -4.28 -8.17 33.64
CA TYR A 319 -4.84 -9.50 33.81
C TYR A 319 -3.74 -10.48 34.21
N ASN A 320 -3.89 -11.07 35.39
CA ASN A 320 -2.92 -12.01 35.99
C ASN A 320 -3.45 -13.46 36.03
N GLY A 321 -4.60 -13.73 35.39
CA GLY A 321 -5.16 -15.07 35.32
C GLY A 321 -4.50 -15.94 34.23
N PRO A 322 -4.87 -17.24 34.17
CA PRO A 322 -4.40 -18.13 33.12
C PRO A 322 -4.86 -17.64 31.74
N ARG A 323 -3.98 -17.74 30.74
CA ARG A 323 -4.28 -17.46 29.34
C ARG A 323 -4.61 -18.75 28.60
#